data_AF-A0A2V9SHL2-F1
#
_entry.id   AF-A0A2V9SHL2-F1
#
_cell.length_a   1.000
_cell.length_b   1.000
_cell.length_c   1.000
_cell.angle_alpha   90.00
_cell.angle_beta   90.00
_cell.angle_gamma   90.00
#
_symmetry.space_group_name_H-M   'P 1'
#
loop_
_entity.id
_entity.type
_entity.pdbx_description
1 polymer ?
#
loop_
_entity_poly.entity_id
_entity_poly.type
_entity_poly.pdbx_seq_one_letter_code
_entity_poly.pdbx_strand_id
1 'polypeptide(L)'
;MIRQTAPPLRWVIVDDGSTDKTAETVEHYAIRSPWIELVRRPQHLYRNFAGKVRAFNAGLERIRSVDFDVIGNLDGDLSFEPDYLEFLMQRFSEDPKLGVAGTPFTEDGGYDSARDSFEGENHVAGGCQLFRRRCFE
;
A
#
# COMPACT_ATOMS: atom_id res chain seq x y z
N MET A 1 -10.19 3.46 4.28
CA MET A 1 -9.56 2.62 3.23
C MET A 1 -10.52 2.06 2.18
N ILE A 2 -11.57 1.27 2.49
CA ILE A 2 -12.43 0.69 1.42
C ILE A 2 -13.38 1.66 0.70
N ARG A 3 -13.55 2.89 1.23
CA ARG A 3 -14.45 3.92 0.72
C ARG A 3 -13.72 4.97 -0.13
N GLN A 4 -12.67 4.58 -0.85
CA GLN A 4 -11.98 5.53 -1.71
C GLN A 4 -12.91 6.06 -2.79
N THR A 5 -12.83 7.35 -3.10
CA THR A 5 -13.55 7.99 -4.21
C THR A 5 -13.09 7.42 -5.56
N ALA A 6 -11.80 7.12 -5.67
CA ALA A 6 -11.20 6.35 -6.75
C ALA A 6 -10.68 5.00 -6.24
N PRO A 7 -11.45 3.89 -6.37
CA PRO A 7 -10.97 2.57 -5.97
C PRO A 7 -9.87 2.07 -6.92
N PRO A 8 -8.89 1.30 -6.43
CA PRO A 8 -7.85 0.72 -7.29
C PRO A 8 -8.42 -0.35 -8.21
N LEU A 9 -7.72 -0.62 -9.31
CA LEU A 9 -8.03 -1.75 -10.20
C LEU A 9 -7.93 -3.09 -9.45
N ARG A 10 -6.93 -3.21 -8.57
CA ARG A 10 -6.72 -4.37 -7.71
C ARG A 10 -5.95 -3.96 -6.46
N TRP A 11 -6.35 -4.51 -5.33
CA TRP A 11 -5.69 -4.38 -4.04
C TRP A 11 -5.44 -5.78 -3.49
N VAL A 12 -4.19 -6.22 -3.56
CA VAL A 12 -3.78 -7.52 -3.02
C VAL A 12 -3.27 -7.32 -1.61
N ILE A 13 -4.00 -7.86 -0.64
CA ILE A 13 -3.62 -7.85 0.76
C ILE A 13 -2.96 -9.19 1.07
N VAL A 14 -1.73 -9.14 1.57
CA VAL A 14 -0.95 -10.34 1.88
C VAL A 14 -0.89 -10.53 3.38
N ASP A 15 -1.60 -11.53 3.88
CA ASP A 15 -1.49 -11.98 5.25
C ASP A 15 -0.23 -12.87 5.38
N ASP A 16 0.84 -12.36 6.00
CA ASP A 16 2.10 -13.10 6.17
C ASP A 16 2.12 -14.00 7.41
N GLY A 17 1.02 -14.73 7.62
CA GLY A 17 0.88 -15.67 8.72
C GLY A 17 0.53 -14.99 10.05
N SER A 18 -0.45 -14.08 10.03
CA SER A 18 -0.96 -13.47 11.26
C SER A 18 -1.59 -14.52 12.18
N THR A 19 -1.49 -14.30 13.48
CA THR A 19 -2.06 -15.19 14.52
C THR A 19 -3.36 -14.67 15.11
N ASP A 20 -3.79 -13.48 14.68
CA ASP A 20 -5.04 -12.85 15.11
C ASP A 20 -6.09 -12.96 14.00
N LYS A 21 -7.10 -12.09 14.03
CA LYS A 21 -8.23 -12.11 13.10
C LYS A 21 -7.98 -11.31 11.81
N THR A 22 -6.73 -11.04 11.46
CA THR A 22 -6.38 -10.20 10.29
C THR A 22 -6.95 -10.81 9.01
N ALA A 23 -6.69 -12.09 8.75
CA ALA A 23 -7.15 -12.75 7.53
C ALA A 23 -8.68 -12.80 7.42
N GLU A 24 -9.39 -13.14 8.50
CA GLU A 24 -10.85 -13.18 8.55
C GLU A 24 -11.46 -11.79 8.33
N THR A 25 -10.83 -10.75 8.86
CA THR A 25 -11.26 -9.37 8.67
C THR A 25 -11.16 -8.99 7.19
N VAL A 26 -10.02 -9.30 6.54
CA VAL A 26 -9.83 -9.02 5.13
C VAL A 26 -10.81 -9.80 4.25
N GLU A 27 -11.07 -11.09 4.54
CA GLU A 27 -12.04 -11.90 3.81
C GLU A 27 -13.43 -11.29 3.83
N HIS A 28 -13.87 -10.79 4.99
CA HIS A 28 -15.17 -10.14 5.10
C HIS A 28 -15.28 -8.90 4.18
N TYR A 29 -14.21 -8.13 4.04
CA TYR A 29 -14.18 -6.98 3.12
C TYR A 29 -14.06 -7.38 1.66
N ALA A 30 -13.30 -8.43 1.35
CA ALA A 30 -13.14 -8.96 0.00
C ALA A 30 -14.48 -9.43 -0.60
N ILE A 31 -15.37 -10.00 0.22
CA ILE A 31 -16.73 -10.37 -0.21
C ILE A 31 -17.51 -9.18 -0.79
N ARG A 32 -17.28 -7.97 -0.26
CA ARG A 32 -18.06 -6.76 -0.61
C ARG A 32 -17.31 -5.82 -1.54
N SER A 33 -16.02 -6.09 -1.80
CA SER A 33 -15.12 -5.20 -2.54
C SER A 33 -14.39 -6.03 -3.60
N PRO A 34 -14.91 -6.08 -4.85
CA PRO A 34 -14.40 -7.01 -5.88
C PRO A 34 -12.96 -6.73 -6.32
N TRP A 35 -12.44 -5.54 -6.00
CA TRP A 35 -11.04 -5.18 -6.24
C TRP A 35 -10.09 -5.69 -5.15
N ILE A 36 -10.57 -6.25 -4.04
CA ILE A 36 -9.71 -6.79 -2.97
C ILE A 36 -9.47 -8.29 -3.17
N GLU A 37 -8.21 -8.70 -3.12
CA GLU A 37 -7.78 -10.10 -3.12
C GLU A 37 -6.94 -10.38 -1.86
N LEU A 38 -7.29 -11.44 -1.12
CA LEU A 38 -6.47 -11.91 0.00
C LEU A 38 -5.51 -13.02 -0.47
N VAL A 39 -4.23 -12.87 -0.13
CA VAL A 39 -3.22 -13.92 -0.24
C VAL A 39 -2.76 -14.30 1.17
N ARG A 40 -3.01 -15.54 1.57
CA ARG A 40 -2.51 -16.08 2.85
C ARG A 40 -1.16 -16.77 2.62
N ARG A 41 -0.16 -16.45 3.45
CA ARG A 41 1.12 -17.16 3.51
C ARG A 41 1.21 -17.97 4.81
N PRO A 42 1.96 -19.08 4.83
CA PRO A 42 2.11 -19.88 6.03
C PRO A 42 2.79 -19.06 7.13
N GLN A 43 2.46 -19.38 8.39
CA GLN A 43 3.13 -18.79 9.55
C GLN A 43 4.62 -19.16 9.56
N HIS A 44 5.47 -18.20 9.93
CA HIS A 44 6.90 -18.41 10.09
C HIS A 44 7.26 -18.35 11.59
N LEU A 45 8.09 -19.29 12.04
CA LEU A 45 8.50 -19.38 13.45
C LEU A 45 9.46 -18.27 13.90
N TYR A 46 10.10 -17.57 12.96
CA TYR A 46 11.13 -16.57 13.24
C TYR A 46 10.85 -15.26 12.52
N ARG A 47 11.03 -14.14 13.25
CA ARG A 47 11.00 -12.80 12.65
C ARG A 47 12.19 -12.65 11.71
N ASN A 48 11.92 -12.24 10.49
CA ASN A 48 12.93 -12.04 9.46
C ASN A 48 12.53 -10.82 8.63
N PHE A 49 13.43 -9.85 8.46
CA PHE A 49 13.20 -8.65 7.65
C PHE A 49 12.79 -8.98 6.20
N ALA A 50 13.23 -10.13 5.67
CA ALA A 50 12.81 -10.61 4.36
C ALA A 50 11.33 -11.01 4.29
N GLY A 51 10.61 -11.07 5.43
CA GLY A 51 9.15 -11.29 5.46
C GLY A 51 8.39 -10.24 4.65
N LYS A 52 8.71 -8.95 4.85
CA LYS A 52 8.09 -7.84 4.09
C LYS A 52 8.33 -8.00 2.59
N VAL A 53 9.56 -8.30 2.19
CA VAL A 53 9.92 -8.52 0.77
C VAL A 53 9.18 -9.72 0.18
N ARG A 54 9.11 -10.85 0.90
CA ARG A 54 8.38 -12.03 0.44
C ARG A 54 6.87 -11.77 0.35
N ALA A 55 6.31 -10.95 1.23
CA ALA A 55 4.90 -10.60 1.22
C ALA A 55 4.60 -9.72 0.01
N PHE A 56 5.41 -8.68 -0.18
CA PHE A 56 5.35 -7.82 -1.36
C PHE A 56 5.44 -8.64 -2.65
N ASN A 57 6.42 -9.54 -2.79
CA ASN A 57 6.57 -10.36 -3.99
C ASN A 57 5.39 -11.30 -4.23
N ALA A 58 4.78 -11.85 -3.19
CA ALA A 58 3.58 -12.68 -3.30
C ALA A 58 2.37 -11.86 -3.81
N GLY A 59 2.24 -10.61 -3.35
CA GLY A 59 1.23 -9.68 -3.84
C GLY A 59 1.49 -9.26 -5.29
N LEU A 60 2.74 -8.94 -5.62
CA LEU A 60 3.17 -8.54 -6.95
C LEU A 60 2.84 -9.60 -8.01
N GLU A 61 3.01 -10.89 -7.69
CA GLU A 61 2.65 -11.98 -8.61
C GLU A 61 1.17 -11.92 -9.01
N ARG A 62 0.27 -11.56 -8.10
CA ARG A 62 -1.19 -11.52 -8.34
C ARG A 62 -1.65 -10.36 -9.21
N ILE A 63 -0.81 -9.34 -9.38
CA ILE A 63 -1.13 -8.17 -10.20
C ILE A 63 -0.41 -8.17 -11.55
N ARG A 64 0.50 -9.13 -11.83
CA ARG A 64 1.27 -9.18 -13.09
C ARG A 64 0.41 -9.21 -14.36
N SER A 65 -0.78 -9.78 -14.28
CA SER A 65 -1.73 -9.85 -15.40
C SER A 65 -2.66 -8.65 -15.50
N VAL A 66 -2.57 -7.70 -14.59
CA VAL A 66 -3.37 -6.47 -14.59
C VAL A 66 -2.64 -5.41 -15.41
N ASP A 67 -3.38 -4.72 -16.27
CA ASP A 67 -2.86 -3.55 -16.98
C ASP A 67 -3.00 -2.31 -16.07
N PHE A 68 -1.88 -1.67 -15.75
CA PHE A 68 -1.83 -0.52 -14.84
C PHE A 68 -0.61 0.36 -15.13
N ASP A 69 -0.73 1.65 -14.81
CA ASP A 69 0.35 2.64 -14.93
C ASP A 69 1.06 2.93 -13.60
N VAL A 70 0.40 2.68 -12.46
CA VAL A 70 0.89 2.98 -11.12
C VAL A 70 0.65 1.78 -10.20
N ILE A 71 1.66 1.42 -9.41
CA ILE A 71 1.62 0.36 -8.39
C ILE A 71 1.86 0.98 -7.01
N GLY A 72 1.08 0.58 -6.02
CA GLY A 72 1.26 1.01 -4.62
C GLY A 72 1.76 -0.12 -3.73
N ASN A 73 2.64 0.21 -2.78
CA ASN A 73 2.95 -0.61 -1.62
C ASN A 73 2.55 0.15 -0.36
N LEU A 74 1.67 -0.45 0.44
CA LEU A 74 1.10 0.15 1.63
C LEU A 74 1.28 -0.79 2.82
N ASP A 75 1.77 -0.25 3.94
CA ASP A 75 1.81 -0.97 5.21
C ASP A 75 0.39 -1.15 5.78
N GLY A 76 0.17 -2.26 6.48
CA GLY A 76 -1.17 -2.70 6.90
C GLY A 76 -1.77 -1.91 8.07
N ASP A 77 -0.98 -1.07 8.71
CA ASP A 77 -1.32 -0.22 9.85
C ASP A 77 -1.61 1.24 9.45
N LEU A 78 -1.67 1.53 8.14
CA LEU A 78 -2.04 2.85 7.65
C LEU A 78 -3.54 3.12 7.68
N SER A 79 -3.87 4.40 7.83
CA SER A 79 -5.21 4.92 7.60
C SER A 79 -5.13 6.25 6.83
N PHE A 80 -6.15 6.51 6.01
CA PHE A 80 -6.21 7.70 5.17
C PHE A 80 -7.66 7.98 4.71
N GLU A 81 -7.89 9.24 4.34
CA GLU A 81 -9.19 9.79 3.95
C GLU A 81 -9.71 9.20 2.62
N PRO A 82 -11.03 9.27 2.36
CA PRO A 82 -11.67 8.74 1.14
C PRO A 82 -11.07 9.23 -0.18
N ASP A 83 -10.50 10.42 -0.23
CA ASP A 83 -9.97 11.05 -1.45
C ASP A 83 -8.46 10.84 -1.64
N TYR A 84 -7.81 10.10 -0.75
CA TYR A 84 -6.35 9.98 -0.73
C TYR A 84 -5.75 9.37 -2.01
N LEU A 85 -6.28 8.23 -2.48
CA LEU A 85 -5.79 7.61 -3.70
C LEU A 85 -6.15 8.44 -4.95
N GLU A 86 -7.31 9.11 -4.96
CA GLU A 86 -7.69 10.03 -6.02
C GLU A 86 -6.70 11.19 -6.14
N PHE A 87 -6.35 11.80 -5.01
CA PHE A 87 -5.34 12.85 -4.94
C PHE A 87 -3.98 12.37 -5.49
N LEU A 88 -3.51 11.19 -5.07
CA LEU A 88 -2.24 10.65 -5.58
C LEU A 88 -2.30 10.37 -7.08
N MET A 89 -3.38 9.79 -7.58
CA MET A 89 -3.57 9.56 -9.02
C MET A 89 -3.58 10.87 -9.82
N GLN A 90 -4.20 11.92 -9.28
CA GLN A 90 -4.16 13.25 -9.88
C GLN A 90 -2.72 13.76 -10.01
N ARG A 91 -1.88 13.59 -8.97
CA ARG A 91 -0.45 13.99 -9.04
C ARG A 91 0.31 13.24 -10.15
N PHE A 92 0.09 11.94 -10.30
CA PHE A 92 0.68 11.16 -11.40
C PHE A 92 0.17 11.56 -12.78
N SER A 93 -1.10 12.00 -12.88
CA SER A 93 -1.67 12.49 -14.14
C SER A 93 -1.16 13.87 -14.52
N GLU A 94 -0.97 14.76 -13.53
CA GLU A 94 -0.49 16.13 -13.73
C GLU A 94 0.99 16.18 -14.11
N ASP A 95 1.81 15.31 -13.53
CA ASP A 95 3.23 15.21 -13.84
C ASP A 95 3.61 13.85 -14.44
N PRO A 96 3.72 13.77 -15.78
CA PRO A 96 4.19 12.58 -16.47
C PRO A 96 5.60 12.13 -16.06
N LYS A 97 6.43 12.97 -15.40
CA LYS A 97 7.77 12.61 -14.92
C LYS A 97 7.78 12.10 -13.47
N LEU A 98 6.69 12.24 -12.72
CA LEU A 98 6.57 11.72 -11.36
C LEU A 98 6.75 10.20 -11.36
N GLY A 99 7.84 9.74 -10.75
CA GLY A 99 8.23 8.32 -10.72
C GLY A 99 7.80 7.60 -9.45
N VAL A 100 7.83 8.30 -8.31
CA VAL A 100 7.41 7.81 -7.00
C VAL A 100 6.67 8.93 -6.27
N ALA A 101 5.62 8.59 -5.53
CA ALA A 101 4.86 9.53 -4.73
C ALA A 101 4.34 8.87 -3.45
N GLY A 102 4.09 9.71 -2.47
CA GLY A 102 3.48 9.40 -1.18
C GLY A 102 3.21 10.72 -0.47
N THR A 103 2.85 10.67 0.80
CA THR A 103 2.59 11.86 1.60
C THR A 103 3.35 11.80 2.92
N PRO A 104 3.57 12.95 3.57
CA PRO A 104 3.82 12.96 4.99
C PRO A 104 2.71 12.19 5.73
N PHE A 105 3.08 11.61 6.86
CA PHE A 105 2.20 10.93 7.79
C PHE A 105 2.30 11.54 9.19
N THR A 106 1.27 11.26 9.99
CA THR A 106 1.20 11.57 11.41
C THR A 106 1.00 10.30 12.20
N GLU A 107 1.44 10.29 13.45
CA GLU A 107 1.21 9.18 14.38
C GLU A 107 0.48 9.63 15.65
N ASP A 108 -0.18 8.68 16.30
CA ASP A 108 -0.72 8.88 17.63
C ASP A 108 0.40 9.33 18.59
N GLY A 109 0.13 10.36 19.38
CA GLY A 109 1.17 11.04 20.18
C GLY A 109 1.70 12.33 19.56
N GLY A 110 1.22 12.69 18.37
CA GLY A 110 1.41 14.03 17.80
C GLY A 110 2.64 14.19 16.92
N TYR A 111 3.31 13.09 16.56
CA TYR A 111 4.40 13.10 15.58
C TYR A 111 3.87 13.48 14.20
N ASP A 112 4.58 14.37 13.52
CA ASP A 112 4.29 14.82 12.16
C ASP A 112 5.57 14.78 11.33
N SER A 113 5.65 13.83 10.40
CA SER A 113 6.84 13.65 9.57
C SER A 113 7.23 14.89 8.74
N ALA A 114 6.31 15.80 8.43
CA ALA A 114 6.65 17.04 7.73
C ALA A 114 7.37 18.07 8.62
N ARG A 115 7.21 17.97 9.95
CA ARG A 115 7.78 18.90 10.94
C ARG A 115 8.93 18.28 11.74
N ASP A 116 8.81 17.00 12.07
CA ASP A 116 9.64 16.32 13.05
C ASP A 116 10.68 15.36 12.41
N SER A 117 10.58 15.09 11.11
CA SER A 117 11.56 14.25 10.39
C SER A 117 12.77 15.06 9.90
N PHE A 118 13.92 14.38 9.81
CA PHE A 118 15.15 14.90 9.21
C PHE A 118 15.29 14.56 7.70
N GLU A 119 14.35 13.83 7.12
CA GLU A 119 14.46 13.31 5.75
C GLU A 119 14.08 14.35 4.67
N GLY A 120 13.39 15.43 5.08
CA GLY A 120 13.03 16.56 4.22
C GLY A 120 11.86 16.29 3.26
N GLU A 121 11.45 17.32 2.53
CA GLU A 121 10.23 17.33 1.70
C GLU A 121 10.30 16.42 0.46
N ASN A 122 11.50 15.98 0.07
CA ASN A 122 11.70 15.07 -1.07
C ASN A 122 11.70 13.58 -0.68
N HIS A 123 11.53 13.28 0.61
CA HIS A 123 11.43 11.91 1.09
C HIS A 123 10.02 11.35 0.88
N VAL A 124 9.93 10.11 0.39
CA VAL A 124 8.67 9.38 0.29
C VAL A 124 8.65 8.26 1.32
N ALA A 125 7.80 8.43 2.35
CA ALA A 125 7.72 7.52 3.50
C ALA A 125 7.44 6.07 3.09
N GLY A 126 8.21 5.14 3.66
CA GLY A 126 8.13 3.71 3.33
C GLY A 126 6.79 3.05 3.63
N GLY A 127 5.96 3.65 4.49
CA GLY A 127 4.62 3.18 4.81
C GLY A 127 3.67 3.23 3.61
N CYS A 128 3.77 4.26 2.77
CA CYS A 128 2.92 4.44 1.59
C CYS A 128 3.76 4.96 0.43
N GLN A 129 4.05 4.07 -0.52
CA GLN A 129 4.79 4.44 -1.72
C GLN A 129 4.05 3.96 -2.95
N LEU A 130 3.73 4.88 -3.84
CA LEU A 130 3.19 4.60 -5.17
C LEU A 130 4.28 4.88 -6.19
N PHE A 131 4.42 3.99 -7.16
CA PHE A 131 5.43 4.04 -8.19
C PHE A 131 4.76 4.02 -9.55
N ARG A 132 5.21 4.89 -10.45
CA ARG A 132 4.93 4.71 -11.86
C ARG A 132 5.59 3.42 -12.33
N ARG A 133 4.84 2.57 -13.02
CA ARG A 133 5.28 1.22 -13.43
C ARG A 133 6.65 1.21 -14.09
N ARG A 134 6.89 2.11 -15.05
CA ARG A 134 8.17 2.24 -15.77
C ARG A 134 9.39 2.62 -14.91
N CYS A 135 9.17 3.06 -13.67
CA CYS A 135 10.22 3.38 -12.70
C CYS A 135 10.42 2.24 -11.68
N PHE A 136 9.45 1.34 -11.59
CA PHE A 136 9.46 0.18 -10.71
C PHE A 136 10.03 -1.07 -11.40
N GLU A 137 9.64 -1.29 -12.67
CA GLU A 137 10.19 -2.32 -13.58
C GLU A 137 11.53 -1.89 -14.19
#